data_AF-A0A351EW79-F1
#
_entry.id   AF-A0A351EW79-F1
#
_cell.length_a   1.000
_cell.length_b   1.000
_cell.length_c   1.000
_cell.angle_alpha   90.00
_cell.angle_beta   90.00
_cell.angle_gamma   90.00
#
_symmetry.space_group_name_H-M   'P 1'
#
loop_
_entity.id
_entity.type
_entity.pdbx_description
1 polymer ?
#
loop_
_entity_poly.entity_id
_entity_poly.type
_entity_poly.pdbx_seq_one_letter_code
_entity_poly.pdbx_strand_id
1 'polypeptide(L)'
;MSTALQLVASLWAEDSAVPVVVEGDASGGVLAARYEVSLMPGFVTLVESLRKSEQPSLLDHAQRLPSGVACVALSPSATAARAQLRSAGPYLGSYLAQAGHPVLFDAGTVVPDGRAVPVLSAADLLLWFVRPTREELLVLRHRLAECSQPEDVAVVLVGDTPYNESQVADGLGVEVLHTLPIDSRGAAAVNLGGDDRYLRRSVLARSCAELATRIAARATSTSSSAALRSVDR
;
A
#
# COMPACT_ATOMS: atom_id res chain seq x y z
N MET A 1 -5.62 -2.21 7.63
CA MET A 1 -4.41 -2.04 6.80
C MET A 1 -4.16 -0.57 6.47
N SER A 2 -5.15 0.17 5.95
CA SER A 2 -5.02 1.56 5.50
C SER A 2 -4.42 2.54 6.53
N THR A 3 -4.63 2.32 7.83
CA THR A 3 -4.02 3.13 8.90
C THR A 3 -2.49 3.01 8.95
N ALA A 4 -1.95 1.79 8.89
CA ALA A 4 -0.50 1.57 8.87
C ALA A 4 0.12 2.13 7.60
N LEU A 5 -0.53 1.90 6.45
CA LEU A 5 -0.08 2.41 5.15
C LEU A 5 0.02 3.94 5.15
N GLN A 6 -1.01 4.63 5.63
CA GLN A 6 -1.01 6.08 5.72
C GLN A 6 0.09 6.59 6.66
N LEU A 7 0.28 5.94 7.81
CA LEU A 7 1.31 6.35 8.76
C LEU A 7 2.72 6.16 8.17
N VAL A 8 2.97 5.03 7.51
CA VAL A 8 4.20 4.78 6.74
C VAL A 8 4.42 5.86 5.70
N ALA A 9 3.40 6.20 4.90
CA ALA A 9 3.49 7.27 3.90
C ALA A 9 3.77 8.64 4.54
N SER A 10 3.16 8.96 5.69
CA SER A 10 3.41 10.24 6.39
C SER A 10 4.81 10.35 7.00
N LEU A 11 5.48 9.21 7.19
CA LEU A 11 6.81 9.10 7.79
C LEU A 11 7.89 8.81 6.73
N TRP A 12 7.54 8.94 5.44
CA TRP A 12 8.49 8.76 4.36
C TRP A 12 9.60 9.80 4.47
N ALA A 13 10.84 9.33 4.62
CA ALA A 13 11.96 10.17 5.05
C ALA A 13 12.70 10.87 3.91
N GLU A 14 12.40 10.54 2.65
CA GLU A 14 13.08 11.13 1.49
C GLU A 14 12.50 12.49 1.12
N ASP A 15 13.21 13.57 1.47
CA ASP A 15 12.80 14.97 1.27
C ASP A 15 12.47 15.33 -0.19
N SER A 16 13.01 14.60 -1.17
CA SER A 16 12.80 14.89 -2.60
C SER A 16 11.54 14.25 -3.20
N ALA A 17 10.87 13.35 -2.47
CA ALA A 17 9.82 12.52 -3.03
C ALA A 17 8.50 12.67 -2.24
N VAL A 18 7.41 13.00 -2.94
CA VAL A 18 6.07 13.06 -2.34
C VAL A 18 5.44 11.66 -2.38
N PRO A 19 5.32 10.93 -1.26
CA PRO A 19 4.67 9.64 -1.26
C PRO A 19 3.17 9.81 -1.56
N VAL A 20 2.65 8.97 -2.45
CA VAL A 20 1.24 8.96 -2.83
C VAL A 20 0.59 7.66 -2.40
N VAL A 21 -0.45 7.75 -1.57
CA VAL A 21 -1.33 6.62 -1.25
C VAL A 21 -2.41 6.52 -2.32
N VAL A 22 -2.59 5.33 -2.90
CA VAL A 22 -3.65 5.07 -3.87
C VAL A 22 -4.55 3.98 -3.32
N GLU A 23 -5.83 4.28 -3.09
CA GLU A 23 -6.78 3.28 -2.63
C GLU A 23 -7.15 2.31 -3.77
N GLY A 24 -7.09 1.02 -3.48
CA GLY A 24 -7.29 -0.06 -4.44
C GLY A 24 -8.17 -1.22 -3.94
N ASP A 25 -8.79 -1.09 -2.76
CA ASP A 25 -9.65 -2.12 -2.20
C ASP A 25 -10.98 -2.20 -2.96
N ALA A 26 -11.25 -3.36 -3.55
CA ALA A 26 -12.50 -3.65 -4.26
C ALA A 26 -13.75 -3.64 -3.36
N SER A 27 -13.57 -3.55 -2.04
CA SER A 27 -14.63 -3.39 -1.03
C SER A 27 -15.02 -1.92 -0.84
N GLY A 28 -14.20 -0.99 -1.32
CA GLY A 28 -14.43 0.46 -1.24
C GLY A 28 -13.32 1.18 -0.48
N GLY A 29 -13.09 2.44 -0.88
CA GLY A 29 -12.18 3.36 -0.17
C GLY A 29 -12.77 3.86 1.14
N VAL A 30 -11.90 4.23 2.07
CA VAL A 30 -12.27 4.72 3.42
C VAL A 30 -11.66 6.08 3.73
N LEU A 31 -10.57 6.46 3.06
CA LEU A 31 -9.80 7.65 3.42
C LEU A 31 -10.57 8.95 3.16
N ALA A 32 -11.37 9.02 2.08
CA ALA A 32 -12.19 10.19 1.81
C ALA A 32 -13.19 10.48 2.94
N ALA A 33 -13.92 9.46 3.39
CA ALA A 33 -14.86 9.59 4.50
C ALA A 33 -14.14 9.83 5.84
N ARG A 34 -13.01 9.16 6.07
CA ARG A 34 -12.23 9.30 7.31
C ARG A 34 -11.72 10.72 7.53
N TYR A 35 -11.31 11.40 6.45
CA TYR A 35 -10.71 12.73 6.50
C TYR A 35 -11.62 13.84 5.99
N GLU A 36 -12.90 13.53 5.75
CA GLU A 36 -13.89 14.49 5.25
C GLU A 36 -13.43 15.22 3.98
N VAL A 37 -12.70 14.53 3.11
CA VAL A 37 -12.26 15.08 1.81
C VAL A 37 -13.18 14.64 0.68
N SER A 38 -13.14 15.38 -0.43
CA SER A 38 -13.91 15.06 -1.64
C SER A 38 -13.47 13.73 -2.25
N LEU A 39 -14.26 13.16 -3.16
CA LEU A 39 -13.81 12.05 -4.04
C LEU A 39 -13.11 12.56 -5.31
N MET A 40 -13.03 13.88 -5.50
CA MET A 40 -12.43 14.53 -6.66
C MET A 40 -11.54 15.71 -6.24
N PRO A 41 -10.30 15.81 -6.73
CA PRO A 41 -9.61 14.83 -7.58
C PRO A 41 -9.39 13.48 -6.84
N GLY A 42 -9.38 12.38 -7.58
CA GLY A 42 -9.32 11.05 -6.98
C GLY A 42 -9.32 9.94 -8.03
N PHE A 43 -9.69 8.73 -7.65
CA PHE A 43 -9.65 7.58 -8.56
C PHE A 43 -10.56 7.77 -9.80
N VAL A 44 -11.64 8.55 -9.68
CA VAL A 44 -12.51 8.93 -10.81
C VAL A 44 -11.69 9.67 -11.88
N THR A 45 -10.97 10.73 -11.50
CA THR A 45 -10.22 11.53 -12.47
C THR A 45 -9.03 10.76 -13.02
N LEU A 46 -8.40 9.88 -12.22
CA LEU A 46 -7.37 8.96 -12.69
C LEU A 46 -7.88 8.02 -13.78
N VAL A 47 -9.03 7.37 -13.55
CA VAL A 47 -9.66 6.48 -14.55
C VAL A 47 -9.96 7.23 -15.84
N GLU A 48 -10.43 8.48 -15.75
CA GLU A 48 -10.74 9.31 -16.92
C GLU A 48 -9.49 9.59 -17.76
N SER A 49 -8.37 9.99 -17.15
CA SER A 49 -7.12 10.25 -17.86
C SER A 49 -6.53 8.96 -18.46
N LEU A 50 -6.53 7.85 -17.72
CA LEU A 50 -6.09 6.55 -18.25
C LEU A 50 -6.89 6.12 -19.49
N ARG A 51 -8.22 6.32 -19.49
CA ARG A 51 -9.08 6.00 -20.64
C ARG A 51 -8.80 6.87 -21.86
N LYS A 52 -8.36 8.11 -21.64
CA LYS A 52 -7.95 9.04 -22.71
C LYS A 52 -6.50 8.83 -23.16
N SER A 53 -5.79 7.87 -22.57
CA SER A 53 -4.34 7.68 -22.77
C SER A 53 -3.52 8.95 -22.47
N GLU A 54 -4.03 9.79 -21.57
CA GLU A 54 -3.30 10.92 -21.03
C GLU A 54 -2.34 10.44 -19.94
N GLN A 55 -1.20 11.10 -19.79
CA GLN A 55 -0.21 10.81 -18.75
C GLN A 55 0.06 12.05 -17.88
N PRO A 56 -0.96 12.60 -17.20
CA PRO A 56 -0.76 13.67 -16.23
C PRO A 56 0.02 13.15 -15.02
N SER A 57 0.51 14.07 -14.19
CA SER A 57 1.16 13.67 -12.94
C SER A 57 0.15 12.95 -12.03
N LEU A 58 0.59 11.92 -11.31
CA LEU A 58 -0.25 11.24 -10.33
C LEU A 58 -0.79 12.21 -9.27
N LEU A 59 -0.03 13.26 -8.96
CA LEU A 59 -0.44 14.31 -8.01
C LEU A 59 -1.65 15.12 -8.49
N ASP A 60 -1.90 15.20 -9.81
CA ASP A 60 -3.07 15.88 -10.38
C ASP A 60 -4.38 15.14 -10.03
N HIS A 61 -4.27 13.86 -9.66
CA HIS A 61 -5.37 13.02 -9.22
C HIS A 61 -5.45 12.86 -7.69
N ALA A 62 -4.54 13.48 -6.95
CA ALA A 62 -4.43 13.31 -5.50
C ALA A 62 -4.95 14.52 -4.72
N GLN A 63 -5.46 14.25 -3.52
CA GLN A 63 -5.76 15.28 -2.52
C GLN A 63 -4.82 15.13 -1.33
N ARG A 64 -4.43 16.24 -0.71
CA ARG A 64 -3.66 16.18 0.55
C ARG A 64 -4.59 15.83 1.71
N LEU A 65 -4.24 14.77 2.42
CA LEU A 65 -4.88 14.40 3.69
C LEU A 65 -4.37 15.32 4.82
N PRO A 66 -5.08 15.39 5.98
CA PRO A 66 -4.62 16.14 7.15
C PRO A 66 -3.21 15.75 7.63
N SER A 67 -2.81 14.49 7.42
CA SER A 67 -1.46 14.01 7.73
C SER A 67 -0.38 14.50 6.75
N GLY A 68 -0.72 15.32 5.76
CA GLY A 68 0.17 15.83 4.72
C GLY A 68 0.38 14.90 3.52
N VAL A 69 -0.06 13.64 3.61
CA VAL A 69 0.08 12.61 2.57
C VAL A 69 -0.81 12.91 1.37
N ALA A 70 -0.29 12.77 0.16
CA ALA A 70 -1.08 12.82 -1.06
C ALA A 70 -1.87 11.51 -1.22
N CYS A 71 -3.17 11.59 -1.51
CA CYS A 71 -4.06 10.44 -1.58
C CYS A 71 -4.94 10.50 -2.83
N VAL A 72 -4.92 9.42 -3.61
CA VAL A 72 -5.91 9.16 -4.67
C VAL A 72 -7.00 8.29 -4.06
N ALA A 73 -8.09 8.93 -3.61
CA ALA A 73 -9.18 8.24 -2.93
C ALA A 73 -10.08 7.46 -3.89
N LEU A 74 -10.47 6.26 -3.49
CA LEU A 74 -11.39 5.37 -4.21
C LEU A 74 -12.83 5.58 -3.72
N SER A 75 -13.81 5.24 -4.54
CA SER A 75 -15.21 5.29 -4.09
C SER A 75 -15.44 4.38 -2.87
N PRO A 76 -16.20 4.80 -1.84
CA PRO A 76 -16.55 3.93 -0.71
C PRO A 76 -17.58 2.86 -1.08
N SER A 77 -18.23 2.98 -2.24
CA SER A 77 -19.15 1.95 -2.73
C SER A 77 -18.35 0.81 -3.37
N ALA A 78 -18.43 -0.41 -2.83
CA ALA A 78 -17.82 -1.60 -3.42
C ALA A 78 -18.17 -1.77 -4.92
N THR A 79 -19.41 -1.46 -5.30
CA THR A 79 -19.86 -1.51 -6.70
C THR A 79 -19.11 -0.52 -7.57
N ALA A 80 -18.99 0.74 -7.12
CA ALA A 80 -18.29 1.78 -7.86
C ALA A 80 -16.76 1.54 -7.86
N ALA A 81 -16.19 1.16 -6.72
CA ALA A 81 -14.77 0.80 -6.58
C ALA A 81 -14.37 -0.32 -7.55
N ARG A 82 -15.15 -1.40 -7.63
CA ARG A 82 -14.93 -2.49 -8.60
C ARG A 82 -15.02 -2.01 -10.04
N ALA A 83 -15.97 -1.12 -10.35
CA ALA A 83 -16.11 -0.56 -11.69
C ALA A 83 -14.92 0.33 -12.07
N GLN A 84 -14.44 1.15 -11.13
CA GLN A 84 -13.25 2.00 -11.29
C GLN A 84 -11.99 1.14 -11.50
N LEU A 85 -11.72 0.17 -10.61
CA LEU A 85 -10.59 -0.73 -10.72
C LEU A 85 -10.61 -1.55 -12.01
N ARG A 86 -11.78 -2.06 -12.42
CA ARG A 86 -11.92 -2.76 -13.71
C ARG A 86 -11.59 -1.85 -14.90
N SER A 87 -12.00 -0.58 -14.84
CA SER A 87 -11.78 0.37 -15.93
C SER A 87 -10.32 0.81 -16.03
N ALA A 88 -9.63 0.94 -14.89
CA ALA A 88 -8.21 1.31 -14.84
C ALA A 88 -7.26 0.14 -15.07
N GLY A 89 -7.67 -1.09 -14.71
CA GLY A 89 -6.84 -2.28 -14.59
C GLY A 89 -5.79 -2.50 -15.70
N PRO A 90 -6.16 -2.42 -17.01
CA PRO A 90 -5.21 -2.64 -18.09
C PRO A 90 -4.00 -1.69 -18.12
N TYR A 91 -4.12 -0.49 -17.53
CA TYR A 91 -3.13 0.58 -17.63
C TYR A 91 -2.58 1.02 -16.27
N LEU A 92 -3.28 0.69 -15.19
CA LEU A 92 -3.01 1.24 -13.86
C LEU A 92 -1.63 0.83 -13.33
N GLY A 93 -1.26 -0.45 -13.44
CA GLY A 93 0.05 -0.93 -12.97
C GLY A 93 1.20 -0.20 -13.64
N SER A 94 1.20 -0.13 -14.98
CA SER A 94 2.23 0.58 -15.74
C SER A 94 2.26 2.08 -15.47
N TYR A 95 1.10 2.71 -15.28
CA TYR A 95 1.02 4.13 -14.96
C TYR A 95 1.60 4.44 -13.58
N LEU A 96 1.26 3.65 -12.57
CA LEU A 96 1.78 3.83 -11.20
C LEU A 96 3.29 3.59 -11.13
N ALA A 97 3.81 2.57 -11.85
CA ALA A 97 5.25 2.31 -11.93
C ALA A 97 6.04 3.46 -12.58
N GLN A 98 5.39 4.29 -13.40
CA GLN A 98 5.99 5.42 -14.10
C GLN A 98 5.68 6.78 -13.45
N ALA A 99 5.03 6.79 -12.28
CA ALA A 99 4.51 8.01 -11.66
C ALA A 99 5.59 9.00 -11.18
N GLY A 100 6.87 8.58 -11.13
CA GLY A 100 7.98 9.42 -10.67
C GLY A 100 7.93 9.75 -9.17
N HIS A 101 7.08 9.06 -8.41
CA HIS A 101 6.85 9.23 -6.98
C HIS A 101 6.76 7.86 -6.30
N PRO A 102 7.13 7.74 -5.01
CA PRO A 102 6.82 6.55 -4.22
C PRO A 102 5.31 6.35 -4.16
N VAL A 103 4.83 5.20 -4.66
CA VAL A 103 3.41 4.86 -4.66
C VAL A 103 3.14 3.75 -3.65
N LEU A 104 2.23 4.01 -2.73
CA LEU A 104 1.73 3.03 -1.77
C LEU A 104 0.29 2.65 -2.15
N PHE A 105 0.13 1.51 -2.82
CA PHE A 105 -1.17 1.04 -3.29
C PHE A 105 -1.86 0.15 -2.24
N ASP A 106 -3.01 0.59 -1.71
CA ASP A 106 -3.82 -0.19 -0.76
C ASP A 106 -4.74 -1.15 -1.51
N ALA A 107 -4.25 -2.36 -1.79
CA ALA A 107 -5.05 -3.37 -2.49
C ALA A 107 -6.19 -3.96 -1.65
N GLY A 108 -6.27 -3.64 -0.35
CA GLY A 108 -7.23 -4.23 0.56
C GLY A 108 -7.08 -5.75 0.68
N THR A 109 -8.21 -6.46 0.66
CA THR A 109 -8.21 -7.92 0.70
C THR A 109 -7.92 -8.50 -0.68
N VAL A 110 -6.73 -9.07 -0.85
CA VAL A 110 -6.32 -9.72 -2.10
C VAL A 110 -6.92 -11.13 -2.19
N VAL A 111 -7.49 -11.42 -3.35
CA VAL A 111 -8.05 -12.73 -3.71
C VAL A 111 -7.55 -13.13 -5.10
N PRO A 112 -7.44 -14.44 -5.41
CA PRO A 112 -7.15 -14.94 -6.75
C PRO A 112 -8.10 -14.30 -7.77
N ASP A 113 -7.55 -13.90 -8.93
CA ASP A 113 -8.26 -13.21 -10.00
C ASP A 113 -8.95 -11.89 -9.59
N GLY A 114 -8.57 -11.34 -8.43
CA GLY A 114 -9.07 -10.08 -7.91
C GLY A 114 -8.70 -8.88 -8.78
N ARG A 115 -9.50 -7.81 -8.71
CA ARG A 115 -9.32 -6.61 -9.55
C ARG A 115 -8.04 -5.82 -9.26
N ALA A 116 -7.47 -5.99 -8.06
CA ALA A 116 -6.19 -5.40 -7.68
C ALA A 116 -5.00 -6.18 -8.26
N VAL A 117 -5.15 -7.48 -8.57
CA VAL A 117 -4.03 -8.38 -8.93
C VAL A 117 -3.20 -7.87 -10.11
N PRO A 118 -3.77 -7.35 -11.22
CA PRO A 118 -2.96 -6.83 -12.32
C PRO A 118 -2.03 -5.67 -11.93
N VAL A 119 -2.43 -4.86 -10.93
CA VAL A 119 -1.60 -3.78 -10.40
C VAL A 119 -0.47 -4.33 -9.53
N LEU A 120 -0.77 -5.36 -8.73
CA LEU A 120 0.20 -5.97 -7.83
C LEU A 120 1.42 -6.52 -8.58
N SER A 121 1.21 -7.19 -9.72
CA SER A 121 2.31 -7.73 -10.54
C SER A 121 3.27 -6.66 -11.09
N ALA A 122 2.86 -5.39 -11.13
CA ALA A 122 3.69 -4.28 -11.60
C ALA A 122 4.43 -3.56 -10.46
N ALA A 123 4.17 -3.93 -9.20
CA ALA A 123 4.80 -3.30 -8.04
C ALA A 123 6.26 -3.75 -7.87
N ASP A 124 7.13 -2.85 -7.42
CA ASP A 124 8.51 -3.18 -7.06
C ASP A 124 8.61 -4.07 -5.81
N LEU A 125 7.58 -4.04 -4.96
CA LEU A 125 7.47 -4.78 -3.72
C LEU A 125 6.00 -5.01 -3.34
N LEU A 126 5.64 -6.25 -3.01
CA LEU A 126 4.35 -6.60 -2.41
C LEU A 126 4.50 -6.94 -0.92
N LEU A 127 3.69 -6.29 -0.08
CA LEU A 127 3.64 -6.55 1.36
C LEU A 127 2.31 -7.16 1.78
N TRP A 128 2.36 -8.36 2.37
CA TRP A 128 1.22 -9.01 2.98
C TRP A 128 1.13 -8.66 4.46
N PHE A 129 0.06 -7.95 4.85
CA PHE A 129 -0.22 -7.67 6.26
C PHE A 129 -1.07 -8.79 6.86
N VAL A 130 -0.60 -9.40 7.94
CA VAL A 130 -1.27 -10.57 8.54
C VAL A 130 -1.10 -10.57 10.06
N ARG A 131 -2.11 -10.98 10.81
CA ARG A 131 -1.91 -11.33 12.23
C ARG A 131 -1.30 -12.73 12.29
N PRO A 132 -0.33 -13.01 13.19
CA PRO A 132 0.32 -14.31 13.23
C PRO A 132 -0.54 -15.36 13.95
N THR A 133 -1.80 -15.50 13.55
CA THR A 133 -2.72 -16.56 14.00
C THR A 133 -2.73 -17.71 13.01
N ARG A 134 -3.08 -18.92 13.47
CA ARG A 134 -3.08 -20.10 12.59
C ARG A 134 -4.02 -19.93 11.40
N GLU A 135 -5.20 -19.35 11.64
CA GLU A 135 -6.24 -19.15 10.64
C GLU A 135 -5.80 -18.19 9.54
N GLU A 136 -5.22 -17.05 9.91
CA GLU A 136 -4.78 -16.05 8.93
C GLU A 136 -3.53 -16.51 8.17
N LEU A 137 -2.58 -17.17 8.85
CA LEU A 137 -1.41 -17.72 8.19
C LEU A 137 -1.77 -18.83 7.20
N LEU A 138 -2.77 -19.66 7.51
CA LEU A 138 -3.26 -20.67 6.56
C LEU A 138 -3.88 -20.02 5.32
N VAL A 139 -4.71 -18.99 5.49
CA VAL A 139 -5.26 -18.23 4.36
C VAL A 139 -4.14 -17.58 3.54
N LEU A 140 -3.17 -16.95 4.19
CA LEU A 140 -2.04 -16.32 3.52
C LEU A 140 -1.22 -17.33 2.71
N ARG A 141 -0.97 -18.54 3.25
CA ARG A 141 -0.27 -19.61 2.51
C ARG A 141 -0.94 -19.92 1.18
N HIS A 142 -2.27 -20.00 1.16
CA HIS A 142 -3.03 -20.21 -0.08
C HIS A 142 -2.93 -19.00 -1.02
N ARG A 143 -3.04 -17.78 -0.48
CA ARG A 143 -2.89 -16.55 -1.29
C ARG A 143 -1.52 -16.42 -1.94
N LEU A 144 -0.45 -16.74 -1.21
CA LEU A 144 0.92 -16.75 -1.75
C LEU A 144 1.11 -17.74 -2.91
N ALA A 145 0.35 -18.84 -2.92
CA ALA A 145 0.41 -19.85 -3.97
C ALA A 145 -0.51 -19.54 -5.17
N GLU A 146 -1.63 -18.84 -4.93
CA GLU A 146 -2.71 -18.67 -5.90
C GLU A 146 -2.74 -17.28 -6.56
N CYS A 147 -2.17 -16.26 -5.93
CA CYS A 147 -2.19 -14.90 -6.45
C CYS A 147 -0.91 -14.59 -7.24
N SER A 148 -1.08 -14.06 -8.45
CA SER A 148 0.02 -13.43 -9.19
C SER A 148 0.59 -12.27 -8.39
N GLN A 149 1.90 -12.22 -8.27
CA GLN A 149 2.64 -11.27 -7.44
C GLN A 149 4.01 -10.96 -8.08
N PRO A 150 4.67 -9.85 -7.72
CA PRO A 150 6.01 -9.55 -8.22
C PRO A 150 7.04 -10.53 -7.66
N GLU A 151 8.28 -10.44 -8.15
CA GLU A 151 9.40 -11.24 -7.62
C GLU A 151 9.68 -10.90 -6.15
N ASP A 152 9.55 -9.63 -5.79
CA ASP A 152 9.85 -9.16 -4.45
C ASP A 152 8.59 -9.10 -3.57
N VAL A 153 8.50 -10.06 -2.65
CA VAL A 153 7.35 -10.26 -1.76
C VAL A 153 7.83 -10.44 -0.33
N ALA A 154 7.17 -9.77 0.61
CA ALA A 154 7.41 -9.95 2.04
C ALA A 154 6.14 -9.86 2.88
N VAL A 155 6.25 -10.30 4.13
CA VAL A 155 5.18 -10.27 5.13
C VAL A 155 5.45 -9.18 6.16
N VAL A 156 4.40 -8.47 6.57
CA VAL A 156 4.38 -7.59 7.74
C VAL A 156 3.42 -8.17 8.76
N LEU A 157 3.92 -8.53 9.93
CA LEU A 157 3.08 -9.04 11.02
C LEU A 157 2.38 -7.88 11.73
N VAL A 158 1.14 -8.12 12.15
CA VAL A 158 0.39 -7.24 13.05
C VAL A 158 0.26 -7.93 14.41
N GLY A 159 1.10 -7.53 15.35
CA GLY A 159 1.38 -8.28 16.57
C GLY A 159 2.38 -9.41 16.36
N ASP A 160 2.87 -9.97 17.46
CA ASP A 160 3.95 -10.97 17.53
C ASP A 160 3.53 -12.30 18.15
N THR A 161 2.22 -12.49 18.35
CA THR A 161 1.65 -13.67 19.03
C THR A 161 0.44 -14.25 18.29
N PRO A 162 0.27 -15.60 18.29
CA PRO A 162 1.10 -16.61 18.97
C PRO A 162 2.42 -16.98 18.26
N TYR A 163 2.59 -16.66 16.97
CA TYR A 163 3.81 -17.02 16.22
C TYR A 163 4.70 -15.80 15.99
N ASN A 164 6.00 -15.94 16.27
CA ASN A 164 6.97 -14.88 16.02
C ASN A 164 7.45 -14.87 14.56
N GLU A 165 8.26 -13.87 14.21
CA GLU A 165 8.79 -13.65 12.86
C GLU A 165 9.48 -14.88 12.27
N SER A 166 10.39 -15.53 13.03
CA SER A 166 11.13 -16.71 12.55
C SER A 166 10.22 -17.89 12.24
N GLN A 167 9.23 -18.15 13.09
CA GLN A 167 8.29 -19.24 12.90
C GLN A 167 7.40 -19.01 11.68
N VAL A 168 6.98 -17.76 11.44
CA VAL A 168 6.18 -17.41 10.27
C VAL A 168 7.03 -17.49 8.99
N ALA A 169 8.25 -16.97 9.01
CA ALA A 169 9.16 -17.02 7.87
C ALA A 169 9.46 -18.46 7.45
N ASP A 170 9.82 -19.32 8.41
CA ASP A 170 10.07 -20.74 8.18
C ASP A 170 8.81 -21.47 7.68
N GLY A 171 7.65 -21.15 8.26
CA GLY A 171 6.38 -21.81 7.94
C GLY A 171 5.80 -21.44 6.57
N LEU A 172 6.01 -20.20 6.11
CA LEU A 172 5.51 -19.71 4.83
C LEU A 172 6.55 -19.75 3.71
N GLY A 173 7.84 -19.83 4.03
CA GLY A 173 8.93 -19.71 3.06
C GLY A 173 9.04 -18.30 2.45
N VAL A 174 8.55 -17.29 3.16
CA VAL A 174 8.57 -15.88 2.74
C VAL A 174 9.11 -15.05 3.88
N GLU A 175 9.96 -14.06 3.56
CA GLU A 175 10.55 -13.17 4.55
C GLU A 175 9.48 -12.39 5.32
N VAL A 176 9.65 -12.31 6.65
CA VAL A 176 8.94 -11.34 7.48
C VAL A 176 9.79 -10.07 7.55
N LEU A 177 9.36 -9.03 6.83
CA LEU A 177 10.10 -7.76 6.74
C LEU A 177 10.01 -6.95 8.03
N HIS A 178 8.89 -7.02 8.75
CA HIS A 178 8.68 -6.26 9.98
C HIS A 178 7.49 -6.77 10.80
N THR A 179 7.47 -6.44 12.09
CA THR A 179 6.32 -6.64 12.98
C THR A 179 5.82 -5.30 13.52
N LEU A 180 4.57 -4.96 13.22
CA LEU A 180 3.89 -3.81 13.77
C LEU A 180 3.29 -4.13 15.15
N PRO A 181 3.47 -3.25 16.15
CA PRO A 181 2.85 -3.43 17.46
C PRO A 181 1.33 -3.23 17.38
N ILE A 182 0.59 -3.93 18.24
CA ILE A 182 -0.84 -3.68 18.45
C ILE A 182 -0.98 -2.45 19.36
N ASP A 183 -1.22 -1.28 18.77
CA ASP A 183 -1.41 0.00 19.47
C ASP A 183 -2.71 0.68 19.00
N SER A 184 -3.81 0.35 19.67
CA SER A 184 -5.14 0.87 19.32
C SER A 184 -5.26 2.39 19.48
N ARG A 185 -4.54 2.97 20.45
CA ARG A 185 -4.54 4.42 20.69
C ARG A 185 -3.76 5.15 19.60
N GLY A 186 -2.58 4.65 19.25
CA GLY A 186 -1.80 5.16 18.12
C GLY A 186 -2.60 5.09 16.83
N ALA A 187 -3.23 3.94 16.54
CA ALA A 187 -4.06 3.77 15.36
C ALA A 187 -5.26 4.73 15.31
N ALA A 188 -5.92 4.97 16.45
CA ALA A 188 -7.01 5.95 16.54
C ALA A 188 -6.52 7.38 16.26
N ALA A 189 -5.36 7.76 16.82
CA ALA A 189 -4.77 9.09 16.59
C ALA A 189 -4.40 9.33 15.12
N VAL A 190 -3.90 8.31 14.41
CA VAL A 190 -3.69 8.38 12.94
C VAL A 190 -5.01 8.67 12.25
N ASN A 191 -6.07 7.91 12.58
CA ASN A 191 -7.36 8.03 11.93
C ASN A 191 -8.04 9.40 12.15
N LEU A 192 -7.62 10.16 13.15
CA LEU A 192 -8.07 11.52 13.44
C LEU A 192 -7.23 12.61 12.77
N GLY A 193 -6.27 12.24 11.90
CA GLY A 193 -5.48 13.17 11.10
C GLY A 193 -4.01 13.26 11.50
N GLY A 194 -3.61 12.63 12.60
CA GLY A 194 -2.21 12.40 12.94
C GLY A 194 -1.41 13.62 13.42
N ASP A 195 -2.00 14.80 13.55
CA ASP A 195 -1.36 15.96 14.19
C ASP A 195 -1.44 15.89 15.73
N ASP A 196 -1.12 14.71 16.26
CA ASP A 196 -1.11 14.45 17.69
C ASP A 196 0.32 14.25 18.17
N ARG A 197 0.74 15.05 19.16
CA ARG A 197 2.03 14.90 19.83
C ARG A 197 2.21 13.51 20.44
N TYR A 198 1.12 12.88 20.87
CA TYR A 198 1.08 11.50 21.35
C TYR A 198 1.41 10.52 20.22
N LEU A 199 0.81 10.69 19.03
CA LEU A 199 1.07 9.82 17.89
C LEU A 199 2.56 9.82 17.55
N ARG A 200 3.20 10.99 17.49
CA ARG A 200 4.64 11.11 17.18
C ARG A 200 5.56 10.35 18.14
N ARG A 201 5.09 10.03 19.35
CA ARG A 201 5.84 9.28 20.38
C ARG A 201 5.36 7.83 20.53
N SER A 202 4.31 7.44 19.82
CA SER A 202 3.71 6.12 19.96
C SER A 202 4.66 5.02 19.49
N VAL A 203 4.44 3.80 19.99
CA VAL A 203 5.19 2.62 19.51
C VAL A 203 4.88 2.36 18.04
N LEU A 204 3.65 2.63 17.62
CA LEU A 204 3.21 2.45 16.24
C LEU A 204 3.93 3.41 15.29
N ALA A 205 4.07 4.69 15.63
CA ALA A 205 4.78 5.65 14.79
C ALA A 205 6.26 5.30 14.63
N ARG A 206 6.93 4.88 15.70
CA ARG A 206 8.33 4.43 15.63
C ARG A 206 8.48 3.21 14.73
N SER A 207 7.64 2.20 14.93
CA SER A 207 7.64 0.98 14.10
C SER A 207 7.28 1.26 12.63
N CYS A 208 6.31 2.15 12.35
CA CYS A 208 6.01 2.57 10.98
C CYS A 208 7.14 3.39 10.33
N ALA A 209 7.90 4.19 11.09
CA ALA A 209 9.09 4.88 10.56
C ALA A 209 10.20 3.89 10.17
N GLU A 210 10.42 2.86 10.99
CA GLU A 210 11.34 1.77 10.67
C GLU A 210 10.87 1.00 9.43
N LEU A 211 9.58 0.69 9.34
CA LEU A 211 8.99 0.05 8.16
C LEU A 211 9.14 0.91 6.90
N ALA A 212 8.87 2.23 6.97
CA ALA A 212 9.06 3.14 5.85
C ALA A 212 10.51 3.12 5.33
N THR A 213 11.49 3.13 6.25
CA THR A 213 12.92 3.05 5.91
C THR A 213 13.26 1.73 5.21
N ARG A 214 12.73 0.60 5.70
CA ARG A 214 12.95 -0.73 5.10
C ARG A 214 12.35 -0.82 3.70
N ILE A 215 11.14 -0.28 3.51
CA ILE A 215 10.46 -0.25 2.19
C ILE A 215 11.27 0.58 1.20
N ALA A 216 11.68 1.79 1.57
CA ALA A 216 12.46 2.67 0.69
C ALA A 216 13.80 2.05 0.26
N ALA A 217 14.51 1.44 1.20
CA ALA A 217 15.77 0.74 0.91
C ALA A 217 15.59 -0.42 -0.08
N ARG A 218 14.50 -1.18 0.08
CA ARG A 218 14.18 -2.33 -0.77
C ARG A 218 13.77 -1.91 -2.18
N ALA A 219 12.88 -0.92 -2.30
CA ALA A 219 12.44 -0.37 -3.59
C ALA A 219 13.62 0.18 -4.42
N THR A 220 14.58 0.85 -3.77
CA THR A 220 15.79 1.36 -4.43
C THR A 220 16.67 0.22 -4.98
N SER A 221 16.80 -0.88 -4.23
CA SER A 221 17.60 -2.04 -4.65
C SER A 221 16.99 -2.76 -5.86
N THR A 222 15.66 -2.87 -5.92
CA THR A 222 14.93 -3.46 -7.05
C THR A 222 15.08 -2.60 -8.30
N SER A 223 14.94 -1.28 -8.18
CA SER A 223 15.13 -0.34 -9.30
C SER A 223 16.55 -0.41 -9.89
N SER A 224 17.58 -0.49 -9.04
CA SER A 224 18.97 -0.64 -9.48
C SER A 224 19.22 -1.96 -10.22
N SER A 225 18.67 -3.07 -9.70
CA SER A 225 18.74 -4.40 -10.35
C SER A 225 18.04 -4.42 -11.71
N ALA A 226 16.87 -3.77 -11.82
CA ALA A 226 16.12 -3.66 -13.08
C ALA A 226 16.88 -2.82 -14.12
N ALA A 227 17.51 -1.72 -13.72
CA ALA A 227 18.32 -0.87 -14.58
C ALA A 227 19.57 -1.59 -15.13
N LEU A 228 20.19 -2.47 -14.34
CA LEU A 228 21.33 -3.29 -14.80
C LEU A 228 20.90 -4.32 -15.85
N ARG A 229 19.71 -4.94 -15.69
CA ARG A 229 19.19 -5.96 -16.62
C ARG A 229 18.70 -5.40 -17.96
N SER A 230 18.38 -4.10 -18.04
CA SER A 230 17.94 -3.46 -19.30
C SER A 230 19.10 -3.03 -20.19
N VAL A 231 20.32 -2.89 -19.66
CA VAL A 231 21.53 -2.55 -20.42
C VAL A 231 22.12 -3.77 -21.16
N ASP A 232 21.81 -4.98 -20.69
CA ASP A 232 22.28 -6.24 -21.28
C ASP A 232 21.34 -6.82 -22.38
N ARG A 233 20.37 -6.05 -22.87
CA ARG A 233 19.46 -6.42 -23.98
C ARG A 233 19.57 -5.44 -25.14
#